data_AF-A0A817L583-F1
#
_entry.id   AF-A0A817L583-F1
#
_cell.length_a   1.000
_cell.length_b   1.000
_cell.length_c   1.000
_cell.angle_alpha   90.00
_cell.angle_beta   90.00
_cell.angle_gamma   90.00
#
_symmetry.space_group_name_H-M   'P 1'
#
loop_
_entity.id
_entity.type
_entity.pdbx_description
1 polymer ?
#
loop_
_entity_poly.entity_id
_entity_poly.type
_entity_poly.pdbx_seq_one_letter_code
_entity_poly.pdbx_strand_id
1 'polypeptide(L)'
;MIKRGNIDTIIAIQDQFVNNLSHFWHWQLSPDPAETNITLGNENNVSTFIIRGRNGSWLKGWLYNNQNAIYNNTDEVLRIIKYGFSANFKIAMALGMGTEPFANRTATGINIDDVCINFDTLFQSLQIIFNIHSLLYIFNKLITGKCLFLIIFFF
;
A
#
# COMPACT_ATOMS: atom_id res chain seq x y z
N MET A 1 -2.50 -20.25 14.21
CA MET A 1 -3.11 -18.97 13.79
C MET A 1 -2.44 -17.88 14.62
N ILE A 2 -1.58 -17.06 14.01
CA ILE A 2 -0.88 -16.00 14.75
C ILE A 2 -1.92 -14.91 15.03
N LYS A 3 -2.22 -14.65 16.32
CA LYS A 3 -3.07 -13.52 16.72
C LYS A 3 -2.30 -12.22 16.44
N ARG A 4 -2.55 -11.59 15.29
CA ARG A 4 -1.96 -10.29 14.90
C ARG A 4 -2.72 -9.13 15.52
N GLY A 5 -2.86 -9.12 16.84
CA GLY A 5 -3.57 -8.06 17.55
C GLY A 5 -4.93 -7.73 16.94
N ASN A 6 -5.17 -6.43 16.71
CA ASN A 6 -6.37 -5.85 16.12
C ASN A 6 -6.34 -5.76 14.57
N ILE A 7 -5.28 -6.27 13.93
CA ILE A 7 -5.07 -6.18 12.47
C ILE A 7 -5.53 -7.48 11.80
N ASP A 8 -6.51 -7.37 10.90
CA ASP A 8 -6.98 -8.49 10.10
C ASP A 8 -6.16 -8.65 8.81
N THR A 9 -5.78 -7.54 8.18
CA THR A 9 -5.07 -7.57 6.90
C THR A 9 -4.15 -6.37 6.73
N ILE A 10 -3.02 -6.61 6.06
CA ILE A 10 -2.06 -5.59 5.63
C ILE A 10 -1.98 -5.63 4.11
N ILE A 11 -2.03 -4.46 3.49
CA ILE A 11 -1.97 -4.24 2.05
C ILE A 11 -0.80 -3.31 1.79
N ALA A 12 0.05 -3.62 0.82
CA ALA A 12 1.11 -2.73 0.37
C ALA A 12 0.94 -2.47 -1.13
N ILE A 13 0.99 -1.19 -1.52
CA ILE A 13 0.80 -0.72 -2.88
C ILE A 13 2.04 0.08 -3.29
N GLN A 14 2.53 -0.20 -4.49
CA GLN A 14 3.54 0.62 -5.14
C GLN A 14 3.09 0.91 -6.57
N ASP A 15 2.60 2.14 -6.79
CA ASP A 15 2.15 2.59 -8.11
C ASP A 15 3.16 3.57 -8.69
N GLN A 16 3.72 3.25 -9.85
CA GLN A 16 4.72 4.07 -10.54
C GLN A 16 4.21 4.54 -11.90
N PHE A 17 4.31 5.84 -12.13
CA PHE A 17 3.89 6.52 -13.35
C PHE A 17 5.07 7.31 -13.93
N VAL A 18 5.21 7.31 -15.25
CA VAL A 18 6.22 8.07 -16.00
C VAL A 18 5.59 8.61 -17.27
N ASN A 19 5.87 9.87 -17.61
CA ASN A 19 5.42 10.53 -18.81
C ASN A 19 6.46 11.56 -19.29
N ASN A 20 6.43 11.93 -20.56
CA ASN A 20 7.32 12.95 -21.14
C ASN A 20 6.79 14.39 -20.94
N LEU A 21 5.58 14.55 -20.43
CA LEU A 21 4.99 15.81 -19.98
C LEU A 21 4.76 15.77 -18.46
N SER A 22 4.72 16.94 -17.82
CA SER A 22 4.40 17.03 -16.40
C SER A 22 2.89 16.92 -16.17
N HIS A 23 2.50 16.17 -15.13
CA HIS A 23 1.11 15.95 -14.75
C HIS A 23 0.91 16.16 -13.25
N PHE A 24 -0.35 16.40 -12.86
CA PHE A 24 -0.81 16.11 -11.51
C PHE A 24 -1.25 14.65 -11.46
N TRP A 25 -0.52 13.84 -10.71
CA TRP A 25 -0.83 12.44 -10.49
C TRP A 25 -1.68 12.33 -9.23
N HIS A 26 -2.84 11.70 -9.35
CA HIS A 26 -3.80 11.56 -8.26
C HIS A 26 -3.95 10.09 -7.89
N TRP A 27 -3.62 9.74 -6.65
CA TRP A 27 -4.01 8.48 -6.04
C TRP A 27 -5.19 8.74 -5.10
N GLN A 28 -6.25 7.93 -5.19
CA GLN A 28 -7.53 8.24 -4.53
C GLN A 28 -8.16 7.03 -3.86
N LEU A 29 -8.87 7.27 -2.75
CA LEU A 29 -9.85 6.36 -2.18
C LEU A 29 -11.14 7.14 -1.89
N SER A 30 -12.25 6.59 -2.37
CA SER A 30 -13.59 7.17 -2.21
C SER A 30 -14.48 6.20 -1.46
N PRO A 31 -14.35 6.10 -0.12
CA PRO A 31 -15.27 5.27 0.67
C PRO A 31 -16.68 5.86 0.66
N ASP A 32 -17.68 5.08 1.07
CA ASP A 32 -19.04 5.61 1.23
C ASP A 32 -19.06 6.66 2.36
N PRO A 33 -19.38 7.93 2.04
CA PRO A 33 -19.37 8.98 3.04
C PRO A 33 -20.48 8.85 4.09
N ALA A 34 -21.56 8.15 3.78
CA ALA A 34 -22.64 7.90 4.74
C ALA A 34 -22.21 6.90 5.84
N GLU A 35 -21.16 6.12 5.58
CA GLU A 35 -20.73 5.04 6.48
C GLU A 35 -19.34 5.23 7.06
N THR A 36 -18.58 6.24 6.57
CA THR A 36 -17.18 6.39 6.92
C THR A 36 -16.76 7.83 7.22
N ASN A 37 -15.68 7.95 7.98
CA ASN A 37 -15.02 9.24 8.22
C ASN A 37 -13.52 9.11 7.94
N ILE A 38 -12.97 10.05 7.16
CA ILE A 38 -11.56 10.12 6.79
C ILE A 38 -10.86 11.19 7.65
N THR A 39 -9.88 10.76 8.44
CA THR A 39 -8.98 11.64 9.18
C THR A 39 -7.59 11.59 8.57
N LEU A 40 -6.97 12.76 8.36
CA LEU A 40 -5.58 12.88 7.92
C LEU A 40 -4.67 13.13 9.13
N GLY A 41 -3.44 12.63 9.08
CA GLY A 41 -2.50 12.77 10.19
C GLY A 41 -1.04 12.65 9.77
N ASN A 42 -0.18 12.62 10.78
CA ASN A 42 1.24 12.34 10.63
C ASN A 42 1.72 11.52 11.82
N GLU A 43 2.52 10.49 11.56
CA GLU A 43 3.15 9.64 12.58
C GLU A 43 4.61 9.44 12.21
N ASN A 44 5.54 9.81 13.09
CA ASN A 44 6.98 9.59 12.87
C ASN A 44 7.49 10.10 11.51
N ASN A 45 7.06 11.30 11.10
CA ASN A 45 7.36 11.93 9.81
C ASN A 45 6.80 11.18 8.58
N VAL A 46 5.83 10.29 8.80
CA VAL A 46 5.07 9.60 7.76
C VAL A 46 3.67 10.19 7.73
N SER A 47 3.24 10.65 6.57
CA SER A 47 1.87 11.12 6.41
C SER A 47 0.90 9.95 6.46
N THR A 48 -0.19 10.11 7.21
CA THR A 48 -1.15 9.03 7.48
C THR A 48 -2.57 9.45 7.15
N PHE A 49 -3.43 8.46 6.94
CA PHE A 49 -4.87 8.63 6.93
C PHE A 49 -5.54 7.47 7.66
N ILE A 50 -6.72 7.71 8.22
CA ILE A 50 -7.57 6.69 8.82
C ILE A 50 -8.97 6.86 8.26
N ILE A 51 -9.51 5.79 7.70
CA ILE A 51 -10.93 5.67 7.35
C ILE A 51 -11.58 4.83 8.43
N ARG A 52 -12.45 5.44 9.23
CA ARG A 52 -13.23 4.71 10.26
C ARG A 52 -14.57 4.31 9.69
N GLY A 53 -14.90 3.02 9.82
CA GLY A 53 -16.19 2.47 9.45
C GLY A 53 -17.07 2.19 10.67
N ARG A 54 -18.13 1.41 10.46
CA ARG A 54 -19.05 1.00 11.52
C ARG A 54 -18.39 0.06 12.53
N ASN A 55 -18.96 -0.01 13.74
CA ASN A 55 -18.61 -0.97 14.79
C ASN A 55 -17.11 -0.96 15.20
N GLY A 56 -16.44 0.19 15.06
CA GLY A 56 -15.03 0.33 15.42
C GLY A 56 -14.06 -0.31 14.42
N SER A 57 -14.52 -0.60 13.20
CA SER A 57 -13.63 -0.99 12.08
C SER A 57 -12.85 0.22 11.55
N TRP A 58 -11.66 -0.05 11.04
CA TRP A 58 -10.78 0.99 10.51
C TRP A 58 -9.93 0.46 9.35
N LEU A 59 -9.58 1.35 8.43
CA LEU A 59 -8.50 1.23 7.46
C LEU A 59 -7.52 2.37 7.71
N LYS A 60 -6.30 2.05 8.14
CA LYS A 60 -5.24 3.03 8.38
C LYS A 60 -4.17 2.90 7.31
N GLY A 61 -3.76 4.02 6.73
CA GLY A 61 -2.75 4.07 5.69
C GLY A 61 -1.58 4.98 6.05
N TRP A 62 -0.41 4.63 5.52
CA TRP A 62 0.84 5.36 5.64
C TRP A 62 1.48 5.48 4.25
N LEU A 63 1.83 6.70 3.84
CA LEU A 63 2.61 6.90 2.61
C LEU A 63 4.09 7.02 2.96
N TYR A 64 4.86 6.02 2.54
CA TYR A 64 6.29 5.96 2.79
C TYR A 64 7.05 7.11 2.12
N ASN A 65 6.75 7.42 0.85
CA ASN A 65 7.45 8.48 0.09
C ASN A 65 6.63 9.77 0.02
N ASN A 66 6.31 10.33 1.19
CA ASN A 66 5.48 11.53 1.34
C ASN A 66 6.12 12.85 0.88
N GLN A 67 7.39 12.85 0.48
CA GLN A 67 8.03 14.05 -0.04
C GLN A 67 7.27 14.58 -1.26
N ASN A 68 6.97 15.88 -1.25
CA ASN A 68 6.24 16.60 -2.30
C ASN A 68 4.82 16.07 -2.58
N ALA A 69 4.24 15.28 -1.66
CA ALA A 69 2.87 14.83 -1.75
C ALA A 69 1.94 15.82 -1.05
N ILE A 70 0.84 16.19 -1.70
CA ILE A 70 -0.26 16.96 -1.10
C ILE A 70 -1.36 15.98 -0.72
N TYR A 71 -1.84 16.08 0.51
CA TYR A 71 -2.98 15.32 1.02
C TYR A 71 -4.20 16.21 1.06
N ASN A 72 -5.30 15.73 0.50
CA ASN A 72 -6.59 16.35 0.76
C ASN A 72 -7.68 15.29 0.98
N ASN A 73 -8.69 15.74 1.71
CA ASN A 73 -9.98 15.09 1.86
C ASN A 73 -11.01 16.14 1.43
N THR A 74 -11.20 16.28 0.13
CA THR A 74 -12.19 17.18 -0.47
C THR A 74 -13.30 16.33 -1.04
N ASP A 75 -14.56 16.71 -0.82
CA ASP A 75 -15.75 15.96 -1.24
C ASP A 75 -15.74 14.51 -0.71
N GLU A 76 -15.23 14.31 0.50
CA GLU A 76 -15.16 13.00 1.18
C GLU A 76 -14.31 11.96 0.44
N VAL A 77 -13.46 12.42 -0.48
CA VAL A 77 -12.48 11.59 -1.20
C VAL A 77 -11.10 11.85 -0.63
N LEU A 78 -10.46 10.79 -0.13
CA LEU A 78 -9.02 10.84 0.15
C LEU A 78 -8.27 10.95 -1.17
N ARG A 79 -7.41 11.94 -1.30
CA ARG A 79 -6.56 12.10 -2.47
C ARG A 79 -5.15 12.52 -2.09
N ILE A 80 -4.20 11.81 -2.68
CA ILE A 80 -2.76 12.05 -2.58
C ILE A 80 -2.31 12.53 -3.95
N ILE A 81 -1.76 13.74 -4.01
CA ILE A 81 -1.37 14.40 -5.25
C ILE A 81 0.14 14.54 -5.30
N LYS A 82 0.74 14.20 -6.44
CA LYS A 82 2.14 14.51 -6.76
C LYS A 82 2.21 15.22 -8.11
N TYR A 83 3.10 16.19 -8.26
CA TYR A 83 3.31 16.89 -9.53
C TYR A 83 4.68 16.57 -10.12
N GLY A 84 4.73 16.30 -11.43
CA GLY A 84 5.98 16.10 -12.16
C GLY A 84 5.84 15.18 -13.36
N PHE A 85 6.97 14.88 -14.00
CA PHE A 85 7.07 13.92 -15.12
C PHE A 85 6.90 12.47 -14.67
N SER A 86 7.05 12.20 -13.38
CA SER A 86 6.85 10.89 -12.78
C SER A 86 6.22 11.03 -11.41
N ALA A 87 5.53 9.96 -10.99
CA ALA A 87 5.07 9.80 -9.62
C ALA A 87 5.29 8.35 -9.19
N ASN A 88 5.60 8.18 -7.92
CA ASN A 88 5.64 6.88 -7.27
C ASN A 88 4.84 6.99 -5.98
N PHE A 89 3.85 6.15 -5.75
CA PHE A 89 3.06 6.09 -4.53
C PHE A 89 3.38 4.79 -3.81
N LYS A 90 4.12 4.87 -2.69
CA LYS A 90 4.48 3.72 -1.84
C LYS A 90 3.61 3.76 -0.59
N ILE A 91 2.48 3.05 -0.60
CA ILE A 91 1.45 3.12 0.43
C ILE A 91 1.36 1.77 1.14
N ALA A 92 1.44 1.79 2.46
CA ALA A 92 1.08 0.66 3.30
C ALA A 92 -0.27 0.94 3.94
N MET A 93 -1.14 -0.05 4.01
CA MET A 93 -2.42 0.03 4.70
C MET A 93 -2.61 -1.20 5.59
N ALA A 94 -3.28 -0.98 6.72
CA ALA A 94 -3.76 -2.05 7.58
C ALA A 94 -5.27 -1.84 7.77
N LEU A 95 -6.01 -2.94 7.86
CA LEU A 95 -7.43 -2.93 8.20
C LEU A 95 -7.68 -3.87 9.38
N GLY A 96 -8.64 -3.50 10.21
CA GLY A 96 -8.95 -4.23 11.42
C GLY A 96 -10.07 -3.58 12.22
N MET A 97 -10.14 -3.95 13.50
CA MET A 97 -11.15 -3.46 14.45
C MET A 97 -10.52 -3.10 15.79
N GLY A 98 -11.07 -2.09 16.48
CA GLY A 98 -10.56 -1.65 17.79
C GLY A 98 -9.45 -0.60 17.66
N THR A 99 -8.38 -0.71 18.46
CA THR A 99 -7.27 0.26 18.44
C THR A 99 -6.42 0.11 17.19
N GLU A 100 -6.17 1.20 16.47
CA GLU A 100 -5.31 1.21 15.29
C GLU A 100 -3.82 1.06 15.67
N PRO A 101 -3.01 0.33 14.89
CA PRO A 101 -1.58 0.19 15.16
C PRO A 101 -0.83 1.48 14.82
N PHE A 102 0.40 1.60 15.33
CA PHE A 102 1.37 2.60 14.86
C PHE A 102 2.28 1.98 13.82
N ALA A 103 2.86 2.83 12.97
CA ALA A 103 3.92 2.39 12.07
C ALA A 103 5.18 3.24 12.21
N ASN A 104 6.31 2.59 11.97
CA ASN A 104 7.62 3.22 11.96
C ASN A 104 8.20 3.21 10.56
N ARG A 105 8.69 4.36 10.09
CA ARG A 105 9.45 4.44 8.86
C ARG A 105 10.79 3.74 9.04
N THR A 106 11.20 2.94 8.06
CA THR A 106 12.55 2.37 7.97
C THR A 106 13.28 2.97 6.77
N ALA A 107 14.53 2.57 6.55
CA ALA A 107 15.31 3.02 5.41
C ALA A 107 14.65 2.67 4.06
N THR A 108 13.99 1.52 3.96
CA THR A 108 13.43 0.98 2.70
C THR A 108 11.92 0.74 2.75
N GLY A 109 11.27 1.12 3.85
CA GLY A 109 9.96 0.56 4.16
C GLY A 109 9.20 1.15 5.34
N ILE A 110 8.18 0.41 5.75
CA ILE A 110 7.33 0.70 6.90
C ILE A 110 7.21 -0.58 7.74
N ASN A 111 7.42 -0.46 9.05
CA ASN A 111 7.11 -1.51 10.02
C ASN A 111 5.76 -1.23 10.68
N ILE A 112 4.83 -2.18 10.60
CA ILE A 112 3.52 -2.16 11.27
C ILE A 112 3.52 -3.35 12.22
N ASP A 113 3.57 -3.10 13.52
CA ASP A 113 3.79 -4.13 14.55
C ASP A 113 4.98 -5.05 14.22
N ASP A 114 4.73 -6.35 14.00
CA ASP A 114 5.72 -7.38 13.66
C ASP A 114 5.93 -7.57 12.14
N VAL A 115 5.27 -6.77 11.30
CA VAL A 115 5.34 -6.88 9.84
C VAL A 115 6.18 -5.76 9.25
N CYS A 116 7.25 -6.15 8.54
CA CYS A 116 8.10 -5.24 7.77
C CYS A 116 7.69 -5.24 6.30
N ILE A 117 7.27 -4.08 5.80
CA ILE A 117 6.98 -3.84 4.38
C ILE A 117 8.20 -3.17 3.77
N ASN A 118 8.91 -3.87 2.88
CA ASN A 118 10.03 -3.32 2.12
C ASN A 118 9.58 -2.97 0.69
N PHE A 119 9.57 -1.68 0.36
CA PHE A 119 9.13 -1.22 -0.96
C PHE A 119 10.16 -1.45 -2.07
N ASP A 120 11.43 -1.68 -1.73
CA ASP A 120 12.45 -1.95 -2.76
C ASP A 120 12.34 -3.39 -3.30
N THR A 121 11.79 -4.31 -2.51
CA THR A 121 11.57 -5.71 -2.93
C THR A 121 10.17 -5.96 -3.48
N LEU A 122 9.18 -5.11 -3.16
CA LEU A 122 7.80 -5.22 -3.67
C LEU A 122 7.73 -5.21 -5.21
N PHE A 123 8.61 -4.44 -5.87
CA PHE A 123 8.65 -4.34 -7.33
C PHE A 123 9.48 -5.44 -8.00
N GLN A 124 10.41 -6.08 -7.26
CA GLN A 124 11.29 -7.10 -7.81
C GLN A 124 10.57 -8.42 -8.09
N SER A 125 9.50 -8.73 -7.35
CA SER A 125 8.71 -9.95 -7.57
C SER A 125 7.93 -9.94 -8.90
N LEU A 126 7.59 -8.75 -9.42
CA LEU A 126 6.89 -8.57 -10.71
C LEU A 126 7.84 -8.65 -11.92
N GLN A 127 9.08 -8.15 -11.79
CA GLN A 127 10.10 -8.21 -12.84
C GLN A 127 10.57 -9.64 -13.16
N ILE A 128 10.42 -10.56 -12.19
CA ILE A 128 10.69 -11.98 -12.41
C ILE A 128 9.62 -12.59 -13.33
N ILE A 129 8.35 -12.17 -13.24
CA ILE A 129 7.26 -12.75 -14.06
C ILE A 129 7.36 -12.31 -15.53
N PHE A 130 7.69 -11.04 -15.78
CA PHE A 130 7.82 -10.53 -17.16
C PHE A 130 9.09 -11.01 -17.89
N ASN A 131 10.15 -11.42 -17.19
CA ASN A 131 11.31 -12.05 -17.82
C ASN A 131 11.12 -13.54 -18.16
N ILE A 132 10.03 -14.18 -17.73
CA ILE A 132 9.78 -15.60 -18.04
C ILE A 132 9.15 -15.78 -19.45
N HIS A 133 8.72 -14.72 -20.13
CA HIS A 133 8.31 -14.83 -21.54
C HIS A 133 9.49 -14.96 -22.53
N SER A 134 10.72 -15.01 -22.03
CA SER A 134 11.93 -15.24 -22.85
C SER A 134 12.70 -16.52 -22.51
N LEU A 135 12.26 -17.34 -21.55
CA LEU A 135 13.01 -18.53 -21.11
C LEU A 135 12.08 -19.71 -20.84
N LEU A 136 11.62 -20.32 -21.93
CA LEU A 136 11.26 -21.72 -21.98
C LEU A 136 12.56 -22.55 -21.80
N TYR A 137 13.01 -22.85 -20.58
CA TYR A 137 13.92 -23.99 -20.33
C TYR A 137 13.92 -24.44 -18.84
N ILE A 138 13.18 -25.53 -18.60
CA ILE A 138 13.47 -26.68 -17.72
C ILE A 138 14.18 -26.40 -16.37
N PHE A 139 13.49 -26.63 -15.24
CA PHE A 139 13.94 -27.61 -14.25
C PHE A 139 12.76 -28.35 -13.61
N ASN A 140 12.79 -29.65 -13.78
CA ASN A 140 11.84 -30.64 -13.31
C ASN A 140 12.48 -31.34 -12.10
N LYS A 141 11.98 -31.11 -10.88
CA LYS A 141 11.86 -32.08 -9.75
C LYS A 141 11.77 -31.40 -8.38
N LEU A 142 10.68 -31.74 -7.68
CA LEU A 142 10.49 -31.97 -6.23
C LEU A 142 11.42 -31.18 -5.27
N ILE A 143 10.89 -30.41 -4.32
CA ILE A 143 10.39 -30.95 -3.03
C ILE A 143 9.30 -30.03 -2.43
N THR A 144 8.18 -30.67 -2.14
CA THR A 144 7.05 -30.39 -1.22
C THR A 144 7.08 -29.17 -0.29
N GLY A 145 6.01 -28.36 -0.31
CA GLY A 145 5.57 -27.63 0.89
C GLY A 145 4.90 -26.26 0.68
N LYS A 146 3.62 -26.25 0.28
CA LYS A 146 2.57 -25.26 0.62
C LYS A 146 2.96 -23.76 0.75
N CYS A 147 2.73 -23.00 -0.32
CA CYS A 147 1.67 -21.97 -0.39
C CYS A 147 1.82 -21.18 -1.70
N LEU A 148 0.88 -21.37 -2.61
CA LEU A 148 0.73 -20.57 -3.81
C LEU A 148 -0.41 -19.59 -3.55
N PHE A 149 -0.14 -18.30 -3.55
CA PHE A 149 -1.18 -17.28 -3.73
C PHE A 149 -0.73 -16.33 -4.83
N LEU A 150 -1.40 -16.47 -5.96
CA LEU A 150 -1.30 -15.61 -7.13
C LEU A 150 -2.63 -14.85 -7.20
N ILE A 151 -2.61 -13.53 -7.11
CA ILE A 151 -3.77 -12.69 -7.43
C ILE A 151 -3.35 -11.81 -8.60
N ILE A 152 -3.92 -12.11 -9.76
CA ILE A 152 -3.84 -11.32 -10.99
C ILE A 152 -5.14 -10.51 -11.07
N PHE A 153 -5.04 -9.20 -11.29
CA PHE A 153 -6.14 -8.42 -11.83
C PHE A 153 -5.72 -7.87 -13.20
N PHE A 154 -6.46 -8.25 -14.23
CA PHE A 154 -6.46 -7.60 -15.54
C PHE A 154 -7.59 -6.57 -15.54
N PHE A 155 -7.27 -5.32 -15.84
CA PHE A 155 -8.12 -4.42 -16.61
C PHE A 155 -7.22 -3.57 -17.51
#